data_AF-G0QQP2-F1
#
_entry.id   AF-G0QQP2-F1
#
_cell.length_a   1.000
_cell.length_b   1.000
_cell.length_c   1.000
_cell.angle_alpha   90.00
_cell.angle_beta   90.00
_cell.angle_gamma   90.00
#
_symmetry.space_group_name_H-M   'P 1'
#
loop_
_entity.id
_entity.type
_entity.pdbx_description
1 polymer ?
#
loop_
_entity_poly.entity_id
_entity_poly.type
_entity_poly.pdbx_seq_one_letter_code
_entity_poly.pdbx_strand_id
1 'polypeptide(L)'
;MQSVNNAPKLGQKNVIDFDLIYKTDQGRILVEQLQSNKYVNFRNYMVLPTIMKHINLIYQDRIKQINENEKFKEIDCANFTYIFLSKLFGLKQIIDQKFIIFILSVKKNMQILRINQFANFIFNQNSLSEFNQYIDIINFTENLCTVAKNIENIEIENKYYIPYLKVVCFIANFSDSRMTNEETIEFQKEIEQLKIVDIRNPNNYLISFDDFFYKTIEKQKMLVNRAKIYVINAFDASDLDGNGVCNLQEFLILNKHIENENYNEEILTQIFKENADKFIDDEQNLSFDKFASVSVDFNLFSDDQQNKFIAIKHKQELNIKFDELKENWSSKKEEIFLNIQSLLDEDDIQKWNEILMILDKRISSKEKQAIKPLLIAVKILEKE
;
A
#
# COMPACT_ATOMS: atom_id res chain seq x y z
N MET A 1 -20.89 -51.06 -20.36
CA MET A 1 -19.76 -50.40 -19.67
C MET A 1 -18.61 -50.28 -20.67
N GLN A 2 -18.44 -49.11 -21.27
CA GLN A 2 -17.26 -48.80 -22.09
C GLN A 2 -16.62 -47.56 -21.49
N SER A 3 -15.38 -47.72 -21.04
CA SER A 3 -14.53 -46.67 -20.50
C SER A 3 -14.25 -45.62 -21.59
N VAL A 4 -14.79 -44.42 -21.42
CA VAL A 4 -14.42 -43.28 -22.26
C VAL A 4 -13.00 -42.88 -21.89
N ASN A 5 -12.05 -43.30 -22.74
CA ASN A 5 -10.66 -42.86 -22.70
C ASN A 5 -10.61 -41.34 -22.96
N ASN A 6 -10.50 -40.55 -21.89
CA ASN A 6 -10.17 -39.13 -21.95
C ASN A 6 -8.65 -38.94 -22.16
N ALA A 7 -8.12 -39.50 -23.24
CA ALA A 7 -6.77 -39.15 -23.69
C ALA A 7 -6.87 -37.87 -24.55
N PRO A 8 -6.13 -36.80 -24.22
CA PRO A 8 -6.15 -35.58 -25.02
C PRO A 8 -5.61 -35.85 -26.43
N LYS A 9 -6.36 -35.42 -27.46
CA LYS A 9 -5.97 -35.60 -28.87
C LYS A 9 -4.82 -34.65 -29.21
N LEU A 10 -3.77 -35.18 -29.85
CA LEU A 10 -2.68 -34.37 -30.40
C LEU A 10 -3.23 -33.26 -31.30
N GLY A 11 -2.85 -32.02 -31.00
CA GLY A 11 -3.28 -30.82 -31.76
C GLY A 11 -4.34 -29.96 -31.06
N GLN A 12 -4.94 -30.40 -29.94
CA GLN A 12 -5.69 -29.48 -29.09
C GLN A 12 -4.69 -28.54 -28.39
N LYS A 13 -4.59 -27.29 -28.86
CA LYS A 13 -4.13 -26.20 -28.00
C LYS A 13 -5.10 -26.18 -26.83
N ASN A 14 -4.65 -26.59 -25.64
CA ASN A 14 -5.27 -26.13 -24.42
C ASN A 14 -5.07 -24.62 -24.45
N VAL A 15 -6.05 -23.91 -25.01
CA VAL A 15 -6.08 -22.45 -24.96
C VAL A 15 -6.13 -22.15 -23.47
N ILE A 16 -5.03 -21.57 -22.99
CA ILE A 16 -5.00 -21.02 -21.65
C ILE A 16 -6.12 -19.99 -21.62
N ASP A 17 -7.12 -20.27 -20.80
CA ASP A 17 -8.08 -19.26 -20.40
C ASP A 17 -7.33 -18.32 -19.46
N PHE A 18 -6.86 -17.20 -20.01
CA PHE A 18 -6.12 -16.21 -19.25
C PHE A 18 -6.99 -15.65 -18.13
N ASP A 19 -8.30 -15.46 -18.36
CA ASP A 19 -9.23 -14.98 -17.33
C ASP A 19 -9.37 -15.97 -16.18
N LEU A 20 -9.27 -17.27 -16.45
CA LEU A 20 -9.21 -18.30 -15.40
C LEU A 20 -7.88 -18.28 -14.66
N ILE A 21 -6.74 -18.12 -15.35
CA ILE A 21 -5.43 -18.03 -14.69
C ILE A 21 -5.34 -16.80 -13.79
N TYR A 22 -5.87 -15.66 -14.22
CA TYR A 22 -5.96 -14.44 -13.42
C TYR A 22 -6.77 -14.63 -12.14
N LYS A 23 -7.75 -15.53 -12.14
CA LYS A 23 -8.58 -15.86 -10.97
C LYS A 23 -7.99 -16.96 -10.08
N THR A 24 -7.01 -17.72 -10.57
CA THR A 24 -6.38 -18.79 -9.80
C THR A 24 -5.09 -18.31 -9.16
N ASP A 25 -4.93 -18.56 -7.86
CA ASP A 25 -3.70 -18.23 -7.10
C ASP A 25 -2.61 -19.31 -7.27
N GLN A 26 -2.40 -19.75 -8.52
CA GLN A 26 -1.62 -20.96 -8.83
C GLN A 26 -0.14 -20.79 -8.47
N GLY A 27 0.42 -19.60 -8.68
CA GLY A 27 1.82 -19.32 -8.32
C GLY A 27 2.05 -19.46 -6.81
N ARG A 28 1.16 -18.92 -5.98
CA ARG A 28 1.21 -19.04 -4.52
C ARG A 28 1.07 -20.48 -4.06
N ILE A 29 0.08 -21.21 -4.59
CA ILE A 29 -0.13 -22.63 -4.26
C ILE A 29 1.15 -23.45 -4.52
N LEU A 30 1.82 -23.21 -5.65
CA LEU A 30 3.08 -23.90 -5.97
C LEU A 30 4.22 -23.49 -5.03
N VAL A 31 4.33 -22.22 -4.65
CA VAL A 31 5.33 -21.74 -3.69
C VAL A 31 5.14 -22.39 -2.32
N GLU A 32 3.90 -22.46 -1.81
CA GLU A 32 3.57 -23.12 -0.54
C GLU A 32 3.92 -24.62 -0.58
N GLN A 33 3.64 -25.29 -1.70
CA GLN A 33 4.07 -26.68 -1.91
C GLN A 33 5.59 -26.84 -1.92
N LEU A 34 6.33 -25.89 -2.50
CA LEU A 34 7.80 -25.92 -2.54
C LEU A 34 8.44 -25.68 -1.16
N GLN A 35 7.77 -24.96 -0.27
CA GLN A 35 8.22 -24.76 1.11
C GLN A 35 8.13 -26.05 1.95
N SER A 36 7.26 -27.01 1.59
CA SER A 36 7.08 -28.29 2.29
C SER A 36 8.20 -29.36 2.09
N ASN A 37 9.41 -28.95 1.70
CA ASN A 37 10.64 -29.77 1.62
C ASN A 37 10.67 -30.96 0.63
N LYS A 38 9.79 -31.02 -0.38
CA LYS A 38 9.78 -32.12 -1.37
C LYS A 38 10.97 -32.17 -2.36
N TYR A 39 11.87 -31.17 -2.37
CA TYR A 39 12.84 -30.98 -3.46
C TYR A 39 14.32 -30.91 -3.04
N VAL A 40 14.69 -31.57 -1.93
CA VAL A 40 16.07 -31.57 -1.37
C VAL A 40 17.14 -32.02 -2.40
N ASN A 41 16.77 -32.79 -3.41
CA ASN A 41 17.70 -33.35 -4.43
C ASN A 41 17.61 -32.69 -5.81
N PHE A 42 17.01 -31.51 -5.94
CA PHE A 42 16.91 -30.83 -7.24
C PHE A 42 18.29 -30.41 -7.77
N ARG A 43 18.59 -30.70 -9.05
CA ARG A 43 19.91 -30.43 -9.68
C ARG A 43 19.87 -29.47 -10.87
N ASN A 44 18.71 -29.28 -11.50
CA ASN A 44 18.55 -28.53 -12.75
C ASN A 44 18.36 -27.02 -12.53
N TYR A 45 19.30 -26.38 -11.85
CA TYR A 45 19.23 -24.95 -11.57
C TYR A 45 19.48 -24.09 -12.82
N MET A 46 18.81 -22.95 -12.90
CA MET A 46 19.12 -21.93 -13.91
C MET A 46 20.47 -21.27 -13.61
N VAL A 47 21.16 -20.83 -14.66
CA VAL A 47 22.38 -20.03 -14.52
C VAL A 47 22.03 -18.62 -14.04
N LEU A 48 22.92 -18.03 -13.24
CA LEU A 48 22.69 -16.74 -12.58
C LEU A 48 22.23 -15.60 -13.55
N PRO A 49 22.85 -15.41 -14.73
CA PRO A 49 22.39 -14.37 -15.66
C PRO A 49 20.95 -14.56 -16.13
N THR A 50 20.51 -15.82 -16.30
CA THR A 50 19.12 -16.13 -16.67
C THR A 50 18.16 -15.82 -15.53
N ILE A 51 18.55 -16.04 -14.27
CA ILE A 51 17.73 -15.71 -13.11
C ILE A 51 17.53 -14.18 -13.05
N MET A 52 18.63 -13.42 -13.13
CA MET A 52 18.60 -11.96 -13.07
C MET A 52 17.78 -11.36 -14.21
N LYS A 53 17.96 -11.89 -15.43
CA LYS A 53 17.16 -11.48 -16.59
C LYS A 53 15.66 -11.72 -16.39
N HIS A 54 15.27 -12.89 -15.89
CA HIS A 54 13.85 -13.15 -15.61
C HIS A 54 13.29 -12.22 -14.54
N ILE A 55 14.02 -11.98 -13.44
CA ILE A 55 13.60 -11.03 -12.38
C ILE A 55 13.34 -9.65 -13.00
N ASN A 56 14.27 -9.14 -13.81
CA ASN A 56 14.11 -7.85 -14.48
C ASN A 56 12.90 -7.85 -15.41
N LEU A 57 12.74 -8.87 -16.26
CA LEU A 57 11.60 -8.96 -17.18
C LEU A 57 10.27 -9.04 -16.45
N ILE A 58 10.20 -9.73 -15.31
CA ILE A 58 9.00 -9.80 -14.47
C ILE A 58 8.65 -8.40 -13.94
N TYR A 59 9.63 -7.66 -13.43
CA TYR A 59 9.38 -6.28 -12.97
C TYR A 59 8.94 -5.36 -14.12
N GLN A 60 9.60 -5.44 -15.28
CA GLN A 60 9.21 -4.64 -16.45
C GLN A 60 7.81 -4.99 -16.96
N ASP A 61 7.47 -6.29 -17.05
CA ASP A 61 6.11 -6.70 -17.44
C ASP A 61 5.10 -6.19 -16.42
N ARG A 62 5.41 -6.24 -15.12
CA ARG A 62 4.52 -5.73 -14.07
C ARG A 62 4.26 -4.24 -14.20
N ILE A 63 5.31 -3.44 -14.39
CA ILE A 63 5.18 -1.98 -14.63
C ILE A 63 4.26 -1.74 -15.83
N LYS A 64 4.51 -2.43 -16.94
CA LYS A 64 3.71 -2.29 -18.15
C LYS A 64 2.24 -2.64 -17.90
N GLN A 65 1.97 -3.77 -17.25
CA GLN A 65 0.61 -4.24 -16.98
C GLN A 65 -0.13 -3.34 -15.99
N ILE A 66 0.54 -2.79 -14.98
CA ILE A 66 -0.07 -1.83 -14.04
C ILE A 66 -0.45 -0.54 -14.77
N ASN A 67 0.41 -0.03 -15.66
CA ASN A 67 0.11 1.16 -16.46
C ASN A 67 -1.07 0.93 -17.44
N GLU A 68 -1.28 -0.31 -17.89
CA GLU A 68 -2.43 -0.68 -18.73
C GLU A 68 -3.70 -0.93 -17.92
N ASN A 69 -3.58 -1.48 -16.70
CA ASN A 69 -4.69 -1.82 -15.81
C ASN A 69 -4.21 -1.89 -14.35
N GLU A 70 -4.71 -1.01 -13.49
CA GLU A 70 -4.26 -0.94 -12.11
C GLU A 70 -4.60 -2.16 -11.25
N LYS A 71 -5.56 -3.00 -11.67
CA LYS A 71 -5.90 -4.26 -10.96
C LYS A 71 -4.70 -5.20 -10.82
N PHE A 72 -3.67 -5.06 -11.63
CA PHE A 72 -2.42 -5.83 -11.49
C PHE A 72 -1.65 -5.50 -10.20
N LYS A 73 -1.92 -4.37 -9.54
CA LYS A 73 -1.39 -4.04 -8.20
C LYS A 73 -1.91 -5.00 -7.12
N GLU A 74 -3.07 -5.62 -7.32
CA GLU A 74 -3.70 -6.54 -6.37
C GLU A 74 -3.13 -7.96 -6.42
N ILE A 75 -2.39 -8.31 -7.48
CA ILE A 75 -1.83 -9.65 -7.68
C ILE A 75 -0.50 -9.76 -6.94
N ASP A 76 -0.29 -10.79 -6.13
CA ASP A 76 0.99 -11.02 -5.45
C ASP A 76 2.13 -11.37 -6.42
N CYS A 77 3.37 -11.30 -5.94
CA CYS A 77 4.56 -11.51 -6.77
C CYS A 77 4.65 -12.94 -7.32
N ALA A 78 4.28 -13.95 -6.52
CA ALA A 78 4.38 -15.35 -6.92
C ALA A 78 3.37 -15.65 -8.02
N ASN A 79 2.12 -15.22 -7.85
CA ASN A 79 1.11 -15.43 -8.86
C ASN A 79 1.37 -14.60 -10.13
N PHE A 80 1.82 -13.34 -10.00
CA PHE A 80 2.22 -12.54 -11.16
C PHE A 80 3.36 -13.19 -11.94
N THR A 81 4.35 -13.76 -11.26
CA THR A 81 5.46 -14.49 -11.90
C THR A 81 4.94 -15.70 -12.69
N TYR A 82 3.97 -16.44 -12.14
CA TYR A 82 3.36 -17.57 -12.84
C TYR A 82 2.58 -17.13 -14.08
N ILE A 83 1.81 -16.03 -13.99
CA ILE A 83 1.10 -15.41 -15.12
C ILE A 83 2.09 -15.00 -16.21
N PHE A 84 3.19 -14.35 -15.84
CA PHE A 84 4.25 -13.96 -16.77
C PHE A 84 4.80 -15.17 -17.55
N LEU A 85 5.14 -16.27 -16.87
CA LEU A 85 5.60 -17.49 -17.53
C LEU A 85 4.50 -18.13 -18.39
N SER A 86 3.23 -18.01 -17.99
CA SER A 86 2.10 -18.51 -18.75
C SER A 86 1.96 -17.84 -20.11
N LYS A 87 2.14 -16.52 -20.16
CA LYS A 87 2.18 -15.75 -21.41
C LYS A 87 3.29 -16.21 -22.36
N LEU A 88 4.44 -16.67 -21.83
CA LEU A 88 5.59 -17.10 -22.62
C LEU A 88 5.48 -18.53 -23.16
N PHE A 89 5.00 -19.49 -22.36
CA PHE A 89 5.11 -20.91 -22.68
C PHE A 89 3.81 -21.60 -23.11
N GLY A 90 2.63 -21.04 -22.81
CA GLY A 90 1.34 -21.50 -23.34
C GLY A 90 0.84 -22.89 -22.91
N LEU A 91 1.68 -23.75 -22.31
CA LEU A 91 1.33 -25.11 -21.89
C LEU A 91 1.54 -25.29 -20.38
N LYS A 92 0.47 -25.59 -19.63
CA LYS A 92 0.46 -25.68 -18.15
C LYS A 92 1.60 -26.53 -17.58
N GLN A 93 1.80 -27.75 -18.09
CA GLN A 93 2.85 -28.64 -17.59
C GLN A 93 4.26 -28.04 -17.73
N ILE A 94 4.50 -27.30 -18.83
CA ILE A 94 5.78 -26.61 -19.05
C ILE A 94 5.90 -25.42 -18.12
N ILE A 95 4.82 -24.65 -17.94
CA ILE A 95 4.78 -23.50 -17.04
C ILE A 95 5.07 -23.93 -15.60
N ASP A 96 4.37 -24.93 -15.08
CA ASP A 96 4.58 -25.48 -13.73
C ASP A 96 6.05 -25.89 -13.54
N GLN A 97 6.61 -26.62 -14.52
CA GLN A 97 8.01 -27.05 -14.48
C GLN A 97 8.96 -25.85 -14.49
N LYS A 98 8.78 -24.88 -15.40
CA LYS A 98 9.64 -23.69 -15.51
C LYS A 98 9.56 -22.81 -14.27
N PHE A 99 8.36 -22.64 -13.72
CA PHE A 99 8.13 -21.91 -12.48
C PHE A 99 8.87 -22.58 -11.31
N ILE A 100 8.69 -23.89 -11.11
CA ILE A 100 9.40 -24.64 -10.05
C ILE A 100 10.92 -24.51 -10.20
N ILE A 101 11.46 -24.70 -11.41
CA ILE A 101 12.89 -24.56 -11.68
C ILE A 101 13.37 -23.15 -11.32
N PHE A 102 12.61 -22.12 -11.70
CA PHE A 102 12.94 -20.73 -11.44
C PHE A 102 12.94 -20.42 -9.93
N ILE A 103 11.88 -20.77 -9.20
CA ILE A 103 11.77 -20.53 -7.76
C ILE A 103 12.85 -21.27 -6.96
N LEU A 104 13.17 -22.52 -7.32
CA LEU A 104 14.27 -23.26 -6.68
C LEU A 104 15.63 -22.62 -6.98
N SER A 105 15.80 -22.05 -8.17
CA SER A 105 17.02 -21.32 -8.56
C SER A 105 17.16 -19.99 -7.82
N VAL A 106 16.06 -19.26 -7.62
CA VAL A 106 16.00 -18.07 -6.77
C VAL A 106 16.39 -18.43 -5.33
N LYS A 107 15.76 -19.46 -4.75
CA LYS A 107 16.06 -19.94 -3.38
C LYS A 107 17.53 -20.31 -3.19
N LYS A 108 18.16 -20.97 -4.17
CA LYS A 108 19.59 -21.32 -4.14
C LYS A 108 20.52 -20.10 -4.14
N ASN A 109 20.09 -18.98 -4.72
CA ASN A 109 20.92 -17.79 -4.92
C ASN A 109 20.52 -16.60 -4.03
N MET A 110 19.79 -16.84 -2.93
CA MET A 110 19.33 -15.82 -1.97
C MET A 110 20.46 -15.04 -1.29
N GLN A 111 21.72 -15.47 -1.38
CA GLN A 111 22.87 -14.70 -0.90
C GLN A 111 23.13 -13.42 -1.73
N ILE A 112 22.57 -13.32 -2.95
CA ILE A 112 22.65 -12.13 -3.79
C ILE A 112 21.48 -11.22 -3.44
N LEU A 113 21.77 -9.97 -3.05
CA LEU A 113 20.79 -9.03 -2.52
C LEU A 113 19.54 -8.88 -3.41
N ARG A 114 19.71 -8.67 -4.72
CA ARG A 114 18.58 -8.53 -5.65
C ARG A 114 17.69 -9.77 -5.72
N ILE A 115 18.32 -10.95 -5.70
CA ILE A 115 17.60 -12.24 -5.71
C ILE A 115 16.91 -12.46 -4.36
N ASN A 116 17.56 -12.10 -3.25
CA ASN A 116 16.97 -12.10 -1.92
C ASN A 116 15.70 -11.24 -1.88
N GLN A 117 15.78 -10.01 -2.40
CA GLN A 117 14.66 -9.08 -2.41
C GLN A 117 13.49 -9.61 -3.23
N PHE A 118 13.75 -10.11 -4.44
CA PHE A 118 12.73 -10.79 -5.24
C PHE A 118 12.13 -12.00 -4.50
N ALA A 119 12.98 -12.80 -3.86
CA ALA A 119 12.54 -13.96 -3.09
C ALA A 119 11.64 -13.56 -1.92
N ASN A 120 11.93 -12.47 -1.23
CA ASN A 120 11.11 -11.98 -0.11
C ASN A 120 9.70 -11.60 -0.57
N PHE A 121 9.55 -11.09 -1.80
CA PHE A 121 8.23 -10.86 -2.41
C PHE A 121 7.53 -12.16 -2.83
N ILE A 122 8.26 -13.14 -3.37
CA ILE A 122 7.69 -14.45 -3.77
C ILE A 122 7.23 -15.27 -2.57
N PHE A 123 8.03 -15.31 -1.51
CA PHE A 123 7.78 -16.13 -0.33
C PHE A 123 6.96 -15.39 0.74
N ASN A 124 6.29 -14.29 0.37
CA ASN A 124 5.41 -13.47 1.22
C ASN A 124 6.06 -13.03 2.55
N GLN A 125 7.36 -12.73 2.54
CA GLN A 125 8.03 -12.12 3.70
C GLN A 125 7.81 -10.61 3.73
N ASN A 126 7.65 -10.00 2.56
CA ASN A 126 7.25 -8.60 2.40
C ASN A 126 5.77 -8.52 2.00
N SER A 127 5.12 -7.45 2.39
CA SER A 127 3.73 -7.15 2.03
C SER A 127 3.59 -6.82 0.54
N LEU A 128 2.38 -7.00 0.01
CA LEU A 128 2.03 -6.57 -1.35
C LEU A 128 2.25 -5.06 -1.55
N SER A 129 2.01 -4.26 -0.50
CA SER A 129 2.26 -2.82 -0.52
C SER A 129 3.74 -2.50 -0.72
N GLU A 130 4.65 -3.21 -0.02
CA GLU A 130 6.09 -3.03 -0.20
C GLU A 130 6.54 -3.49 -1.59
N PHE A 131 5.91 -4.52 -2.16
CA PHE A 131 6.18 -4.92 -3.53
C PHE A 131 5.74 -3.86 -4.54
N ASN A 132 4.54 -3.31 -4.40
CA ASN A 132 4.06 -2.24 -5.28
C ASN A 132 4.94 -0.99 -5.17
N GLN A 133 5.36 -0.60 -3.95
CA GLN A 133 6.33 0.48 -3.76
C GLN A 133 7.68 0.20 -4.47
N TYR A 134 8.18 -1.04 -4.43
CA TYR A 134 9.39 -1.42 -5.16
C TYR A 134 9.22 -1.20 -6.67
N ILE A 135 8.08 -1.61 -7.22
CA ILE A 135 7.72 -1.42 -8.63
C ILE A 135 7.60 0.07 -8.98
N ASP A 136 6.97 0.88 -8.12
CA ASP A 136 6.81 2.33 -8.33
C ASP A 136 8.16 3.05 -8.36
N ILE A 137 9.09 2.67 -7.48
CA ILE A 137 10.44 3.25 -7.44
C ILE A 137 11.23 2.85 -8.70
N ILE A 138 11.13 1.60 -9.17
CA ILE A 138 11.72 1.20 -10.46
C ILE A 138 11.10 2.01 -11.59
N ASN A 139 9.77 2.08 -11.67
CA ASN A 139 9.09 2.82 -12.73
C ASN A 139 9.48 4.31 -12.75
N PHE A 140 9.55 4.93 -11.57
CA PHE A 140 10.00 6.30 -11.45
C PHE A 140 11.43 6.47 -11.97
N THR A 141 12.35 5.65 -11.49
CA THR A 141 13.77 5.77 -11.83
C THR A 141 14.05 5.41 -13.28
N GLU A 142 13.36 4.44 -13.88
CA GLU A 142 13.66 4.02 -15.25
C GLU A 142 12.87 4.80 -16.31
N ASN A 143 11.59 5.10 -16.04
CA ASN A 143 10.64 5.56 -17.05
C ASN A 143 10.16 7.01 -16.84
N LEU A 144 9.92 7.44 -15.59
CA LEU A 144 9.35 8.78 -15.33
C LEU A 144 10.42 9.86 -15.19
N CYS A 145 11.55 9.55 -14.55
CA CYS A 145 12.63 10.50 -14.32
C CYS A 145 13.50 10.64 -15.58
N THR A 146 13.46 11.81 -16.20
CA THR A 146 14.25 12.16 -17.39
C THR A 146 15.65 12.68 -17.07
N VAL A 147 15.98 12.87 -15.79
CA VAL A 147 17.28 13.36 -15.33
C VAL A 147 18.31 12.23 -15.36
N ALA A 148 19.48 12.48 -15.95
CA ALA A 148 20.56 11.51 -16.16
C ALA A 148 20.16 10.30 -17.04
N LYS A 149 21.13 9.79 -17.82
CA LYS A 149 20.89 8.63 -18.68
C LYS A 149 20.85 7.34 -17.84
N ASN A 150 19.99 6.40 -18.24
CA ASN A 150 20.00 5.05 -17.68
C ASN A 150 21.33 4.36 -17.96
N ILE A 151 21.70 3.44 -17.08
CA ILE A 151 22.91 2.64 -17.23
C ILE A 151 22.66 1.55 -18.26
N GLU A 152 23.51 1.46 -19.28
CA GLU A 152 23.47 0.37 -20.25
C GLU A 152 24.08 -0.92 -19.63
N ASN A 153 23.53 -2.09 -19.99
CA ASN A 153 23.98 -3.44 -19.58
C ASN A 153 23.75 -3.87 -18.13
N ILE A 154 22.57 -3.56 -17.56
CA ILE A 154 22.15 -4.00 -16.21
C ILE A 154 22.01 -5.54 -16.08
N GLU A 155 21.78 -6.26 -17.17
CA GLU A 155 21.39 -7.69 -17.13
C GLU A 155 22.46 -8.65 -16.61
N ILE A 156 23.74 -8.25 -16.60
CA ILE A 156 24.88 -9.12 -16.26
C ILE A 156 25.42 -8.81 -14.85
N GLU A 157 25.07 -7.64 -14.29
CA GLU A 157 25.61 -7.19 -13.02
C GLU A 157 24.85 -7.80 -11.83
N ASN A 158 25.58 -8.28 -10.82
CA ASN A 158 25.00 -8.80 -9.58
C ASN A 158 24.32 -7.71 -8.73
N LYS A 159 24.59 -6.44 -9.05
CA LYS A 159 24.03 -5.26 -8.41
C LYS A 159 23.34 -4.42 -9.45
N TYR A 160 22.16 -3.92 -9.10
CA TYR A 160 21.43 -3.00 -9.95
C TYR A 160 21.81 -1.57 -9.58
N TYR A 161 22.50 -0.88 -10.48
CA TYR A 161 22.89 0.50 -10.25
C TYR A 161 21.95 1.47 -10.96
N ILE A 162 21.66 2.58 -10.28
CA ILE A 162 20.95 3.72 -10.84
C ILE A 162 21.77 5.01 -10.66
N PRO A 163 21.64 6.00 -11.56
CA PRO A 163 22.30 7.28 -11.41
C PRO A 163 21.85 7.99 -10.13
N TYR A 164 22.81 8.52 -9.35
CA TYR A 164 22.52 9.25 -8.12
C TYR A 164 21.55 10.42 -8.33
N LEU A 165 21.65 11.13 -9.46
CA LEU A 165 20.75 12.24 -9.75
C LEU A 165 19.28 11.83 -9.80
N LYS A 166 18.98 10.61 -10.29
CA LYS A 166 17.61 10.07 -10.28
C LYS A 166 17.13 9.79 -8.87
N VAL A 167 18.03 9.32 -8.00
CA VAL A 167 17.75 9.11 -6.57
C VAL A 167 17.42 10.44 -5.89
N VAL A 168 18.18 11.50 -6.15
CA VAL A 168 17.88 12.85 -5.60
C VAL A 168 16.52 13.34 -6.06
N CYS A 169 16.19 13.19 -7.35
CA CYS A 169 14.87 13.55 -7.87
C CYS A 169 13.75 12.74 -7.20
N PHE A 170 13.97 11.45 -6.96
CA PHE A 170 13.01 10.63 -6.23
C PHE A 170 12.84 11.14 -4.80
N ILE A 171 13.93 11.38 -4.07
CA ILE A 171 13.87 11.84 -2.68
C ILE A 171 13.13 13.16 -2.60
N ALA A 172 13.39 14.10 -3.51
CA ALA A 172 12.67 15.37 -3.56
C ALA A 172 11.15 15.17 -3.67
N ASN A 173 10.71 14.31 -4.60
CA ASN A 173 9.29 13.98 -4.78
C ASN A 173 8.72 13.24 -3.55
N PHE A 174 9.45 12.25 -3.03
CA PHE A 174 9.07 11.50 -1.83
C PHE A 174 8.96 12.39 -0.58
N SER A 175 9.81 13.40 -0.47
CA SER A 175 9.87 14.30 0.68
C SER A 175 8.81 15.41 0.67
N ASP A 176 8.27 15.77 -0.50
CA ASP A 176 7.58 17.04 -0.76
C ASP A 176 6.35 17.32 0.12
N SER A 177 5.85 16.31 0.85
CA SER A 177 4.77 16.46 1.83
C SER A 177 4.87 15.55 3.05
N ARG A 178 5.81 14.59 3.07
CA ARG A 178 5.84 13.52 4.07
C ARG A 178 6.83 13.77 5.20
N MET A 179 7.80 14.63 4.97
CA MET A 179 9.00 14.78 5.80
C MET A 179 9.23 16.26 6.16
N THR A 180 9.75 16.51 7.36
CA THR A 180 10.24 17.86 7.69
C THR A 180 11.52 18.16 6.91
N ASN A 181 11.88 19.44 6.78
CA ASN A 181 13.15 19.84 6.15
C ASN A 181 14.37 19.17 6.79
N GLU A 182 14.38 19.04 8.12
CA GLU A 182 15.45 18.38 8.87
C GLU A 182 15.52 16.89 8.55
N GLU A 183 14.38 16.20 8.53
CA GLU A 183 14.30 14.78 8.16
C GLU A 183 14.73 14.53 6.72
N THR A 184 14.38 15.45 5.81
CA THR A 184 14.77 15.39 4.40
C THR A 184 16.28 15.55 4.25
N ILE A 185 16.89 16.50 4.96
CA ILE A 185 18.34 16.71 4.95
C ILE A 185 19.07 15.48 5.54
N GLU A 186 18.56 14.91 6.63
CA GLU A 186 19.14 13.71 7.24
C GLU A 186 19.06 12.51 6.29
N PHE A 187 17.90 12.27 5.69
CA PHE A 187 17.70 11.17 4.76
C PHE A 187 18.56 11.34 3.49
N GLN A 188 18.68 12.56 2.95
CA GLN A 188 19.60 12.83 1.85
C GLN A 188 21.06 12.51 2.21
N LYS A 189 21.51 12.84 3.43
CA LYS A 189 22.85 12.50 3.91
C LYS A 189 23.08 11.00 4.03
N GLU A 190 22.09 10.25 4.53
CA GLU A 190 22.17 8.79 4.60
C GLU A 190 22.32 8.17 3.21
N ILE A 191 21.53 8.64 2.24
CA ILE A 191 21.60 8.14 0.87
C ILE A 191 22.89 8.58 0.17
N GLU A 192 23.39 9.77 0.47
CA GLU A 192 24.65 10.28 -0.07
C GLU A 192 25.86 9.40 0.33
N GLN A 193 25.83 8.77 1.49
CA GLN A 193 26.87 7.82 1.92
C GLN A 193 26.92 6.53 1.07
N LEU A 194 25.86 6.24 0.30
CA LEU A 194 25.78 5.08 -0.59
C LEU A 194 26.37 5.35 -1.98
N LYS A 195 26.81 6.58 -2.26
CA LYS A 195 27.39 6.94 -3.57
C LYS A 195 28.64 6.15 -3.87
N ILE A 196 28.71 5.65 -5.09
CA ILE A 196 29.93 5.12 -5.68
C ILE A 196 30.25 5.88 -6.98
N VAL A 197 31.52 5.96 -7.35
CA VAL A 197 31.95 6.58 -8.61
C VAL A 197 31.67 5.61 -9.76
N ASP A 198 31.05 6.09 -10.84
CA ASP A 198 30.92 5.30 -12.07
C ASP A 198 32.31 5.16 -12.73
N ILE A 199 32.84 3.93 -12.75
CA ILE A 199 34.14 3.65 -13.37
C ILE A 199 34.14 4.01 -14.87
N ARG A 200 32.97 3.96 -15.52
CA ARG A 200 32.82 4.32 -16.95
C ARG A 200 32.74 5.82 -17.18
N ASN A 201 32.31 6.58 -16.17
CA ASN A 201 32.21 8.03 -16.21
C ASN A 201 32.54 8.62 -14.82
N PRO A 202 33.81 8.92 -14.53
CA PRO A 202 34.24 9.32 -13.19
C PRO A 202 33.58 10.59 -12.62
N ASN A 203 32.91 11.38 -13.46
CA ASN A 203 32.17 12.57 -13.03
C ASN A 203 30.73 12.24 -12.56
N ASN A 204 30.29 11.00 -12.73
CA ASN A 204 28.97 10.53 -12.32
C ASN A 204 29.05 9.63 -11.09
N TYR A 205 28.02 9.74 -10.26
CA TYR A 205 27.83 8.87 -9.10
C TYR A 205 26.66 7.92 -9.34
N LEU A 206 26.84 6.68 -8.89
CA LEU A 206 25.83 5.63 -8.92
C LEU A 206 25.45 5.25 -7.49
N ILE A 207 24.25 4.68 -7.35
CA ILE A 207 23.79 4.05 -6.13
C ILE A 207 23.20 2.69 -6.48
N SER A 208 23.41 1.71 -5.61
CA SER A 208 22.75 0.41 -5.66
C SER A 208 21.25 0.60 -5.37
N PHE A 209 20.41 0.27 -6.36
CA PHE A 209 18.96 0.40 -6.25
C PHE A 209 18.40 -0.32 -5.03
N ASP A 210 18.86 -1.55 -4.78
CA ASP A 210 18.34 -2.37 -3.69
C ASP A 210 18.70 -1.77 -2.32
N ASP A 211 19.90 -1.19 -2.17
CA ASP A 211 20.31 -0.50 -0.93
C ASP A 211 19.50 0.79 -0.71
N PHE A 212 19.27 1.54 -1.80
CA PHE A 212 18.42 2.72 -1.77
C PHE A 212 16.97 2.39 -1.41
N PHE A 213 16.39 1.36 -2.04
CA PHE A 213 15.04 0.91 -1.77
C PHE A 213 14.87 0.53 -0.29
N TYR A 214 15.82 -0.23 0.26
CA TYR A 214 15.79 -0.64 1.66
C TYR A 214 15.72 0.58 2.59
N LYS A 215 16.54 1.61 2.34
CA LYS A 215 16.51 2.87 3.09
C LYS A 215 15.20 3.64 2.95
N THR A 216 14.63 3.68 1.75
CA THR A 216 13.32 4.31 1.52
C THR A 216 12.20 3.60 2.28
N ILE A 217 12.18 2.26 2.31
CA ILE A 217 11.18 1.49 3.07
C ILE A 217 11.34 1.70 4.58
N GLU A 218 12.56 1.67 5.10
CA GLU A 218 12.82 1.98 6.51
C GLU A 218 12.26 3.37 6.87
N LYS A 219 12.51 4.37 6.01
CA LYS A 219 12.00 5.72 6.21
C LYS A 219 10.47 5.78 6.13
N GLN A 220 9.85 5.12 5.15
CA GLN A 220 8.38 5.05 5.05
C GLN A 220 7.76 4.41 6.30
N LYS A 221 8.31 3.30 6.81
CA LYS A 221 7.84 2.66 8.05
C LYS A 221 7.92 3.60 9.24
N MET A 222 9.01 4.35 9.36
CA MET A 222 9.17 5.37 10.40
C MET A 222 8.08 6.45 10.29
N LEU A 223 7.83 6.96 9.07
CA LEU A 223 6.83 8.00 8.82
C LEU A 223 5.41 7.52 9.13
N VAL A 224 5.04 6.30 8.69
CA VAL A 224 3.75 5.68 9.00
C VAL A 224 3.58 5.48 10.50
N ASN A 225 4.60 4.99 11.20
CA ASN A 225 4.54 4.81 12.67
C ASN A 225 4.39 6.14 13.41
N ARG A 226 5.04 7.21 12.93
CA ARG A 226 4.83 8.56 13.47
C ARG A 226 3.41 9.05 13.18
N ALA A 227 2.91 8.82 11.97
CA ALA A 227 1.59 9.25 11.54
C ALA A 227 0.47 8.62 12.37
N LYS A 228 0.59 7.32 12.68
CA LYS A 228 -0.34 6.62 13.56
C LYS A 228 -0.61 7.36 14.87
N ILE A 229 0.36 8.10 15.43
CA ILE A 229 0.19 8.83 16.69
C ILE A 229 -0.88 9.94 16.60
N TYR A 230 -1.00 10.62 15.46
CA TYR A 230 -1.95 11.71 15.29
C TYR A 230 -3.15 11.34 14.41
N VAL A 231 -2.96 10.45 13.42
CA VAL A 231 -4.01 9.96 12.53
C VAL A 231 -5.03 9.10 13.28
N ILE A 232 -4.63 8.44 14.37
CA ILE A 232 -5.57 7.71 15.24
C ILE A 232 -6.73 8.60 15.71
N ASN A 233 -6.50 9.91 15.93
CA ASN A 233 -7.59 10.79 16.34
C ASN A 233 -8.61 11.03 15.24
N ALA A 234 -8.18 11.05 13.97
CA ALA A 234 -9.08 11.14 12.83
C ALA A 234 -9.80 9.81 12.61
N PHE A 235 -9.08 8.69 12.69
CA PHE A 235 -9.64 7.35 12.54
C PHE A 235 -10.70 7.04 13.61
N ASP A 236 -10.39 7.28 14.88
CA ASP A 236 -11.33 7.10 16.00
C ASP A 236 -12.52 8.06 15.93
N ALA A 237 -12.39 9.18 15.19
CA ALA A 237 -13.47 10.12 14.94
C ALA A 237 -14.35 9.71 13.75
N SER A 238 -13.81 9.00 12.74
CA SER A 238 -14.61 8.34 11.70
C SER A 238 -15.32 7.10 12.20
N ASP A 239 -14.70 6.35 13.10
CA ASP A 239 -15.23 5.11 13.69
C ASP A 239 -16.31 5.43 14.73
N LEU A 240 -17.38 6.04 14.21
CA LEU A 240 -18.53 6.55 14.94
C LEU A 240 -19.35 5.41 15.54
N ASP A 241 -19.40 4.26 14.88
CA ASP A 241 -20.07 3.04 15.34
C ASP A 241 -19.16 2.13 16.20
N GLY A 242 -17.84 2.30 16.16
CA GLY A 242 -16.88 1.56 16.98
C GLY A 242 -16.56 0.17 16.45
N ASN A 243 -16.74 -0.06 15.14
CA ASN A 243 -16.47 -1.32 14.47
C ASN A 243 -14.95 -1.55 14.20
N GLY A 244 -14.11 -0.53 14.43
CA GLY A 244 -12.65 -0.61 14.27
C GLY A 244 -12.18 -0.63 12.81
N VAL A 245 -13.03 -0.19 11.88
CA VAL A 245 -12.73 0.03 10.47
C VAL A 245 -13.24 1.40 10.02
N CYS A 246 -12.80 1.84 8.85
CA CYS A 246 -13.31 3.05 8.21
C CYS A 246 -13.89 2.68 6.85
N ASN A 247 -15.19 2.86 6.67
CA ASN A 247 -15.86 2.66 5.39
C ASN A 247 -15.68 3.87 4.46
N LEU A 248 -16.14 3.75 3.20
CA LEU A 248 -15.98 4.81 2.20
C LEU A 248 -16.69 6.10 2.63
N GLN A 249 -17.90 6.00 3.19
CA GLN A 249 -18.69 7.16 3.57
C GLN A 249 -18.02 7.94 4.71
N GLU A 250 -17.55 7.24 5.74
CA GLU A 250 -16.78 7.83 6.84
C GLU A 250 -15.49 8.50 6.35
N PHE A 251 -14.77 7.84 5.44
CA PHE A 251 -13.56 8.39 4.84
C PHE A 251 -13.84 9.68 4.07
N LEU A 252 -14.92 9.73 3.28
CA LEU A 252 -15.32 10.91 2.52
C LEU A 252 -15.79 12.05 3.43
N ILE A 253 -16.58 11.74 4.47
CA ILE A 253 -17.05 12.74 5.45
C ILE A 253 -15.86 13.38 6.18
N LEU A 254 -14.90 12.58 6.65
CA LEU A 254 -13.69 13.11 7.29
C LEU A 254 -12.94 14.07 6.36
N ASN A 255 -12.69 13.66 5.12
CA ASN A 255 -11.95 14.48 4.16
C ASN A 255 -12.71 15.77 3.81
N LYS A 256 -14.04 15.70 3.61
CA LYS A 256 -14.90 16.86 3.31
C LYS A 256 -14.75 17.95 4.36
N HIS A 257 -14.61 17.57 5.63
CA HIS A 257 -14.60 18.51 6.75
C HIS A 257 -13.21 18.93 7.21
N ILE A 258 -12.27 18.00 7.30
CA ILE A 258 -10.91 18.27 7.80
C ILE A 258 -10.00 18.78 6.67
N GLU A 259 -10.13 18.23 5.46
CA GLU A 259 -9.30 18.55 4.29
C GLU A 259 -10.10 19.32 3.22
N ASN A 260 -10.97 20.22 3.66
CA ASN A 260 -11.94 20.92 2.81
C ASN A 260 -11.32 21.67 1.60
N GLU A 261 -10.10 22.19 1.76
CA GLU A 261 -9.38 22.92 0.71
C GLU A 261 -8.94 22.02 -0.45
N ASN A 262 -8.74 20.72 -0.19
CA ASN A 262 -8.25 19.74 -1.16
C ASN A 262 -9.29 18.65 -1.50
N TYR A 263 -10.55 18.83 -1.07
CA TYR A 263 -11.57 17.81 -1.22
C TYR A 263 -11.95 17.58 -2.69
N ASN A 264 -11.72 16.35 -3.16
CA ASN A 264 -12.21 15.86 -4.44
C ASN A 264 -12.75 14.44 -4.24
N GLU A 265 -14.08 14.30 -4.26
CA GLU A 265 -14.78 13.05 -3.98
C GLU A 265 -14.40 11.92 -4.94
N GLU A 266 -14.24 12.21 -6.23
CA GLU A 266 -13.90 11.20 -7.24
C GLU A 266 -12.50 10.63 -6.98
N ILE A 267 -11.52 11.51 -6.75
CA ILE A 267 -10.13 11.12 -6.45
C ILE A 267 -10.07 10.35 -5.13
N LEU A 268 -10.74 10.82 -4.08
CA LEU A 268 -10.74 10.17 -2.78
C LEU A 268 -11.44 8.80 -2.81
N THR A 269 -12.51 8.67 -3.59
CA THR A 269 -13.18 7.38 -3.81
C THR A 269 -12.26 6.39 -4.51
N GLN A 270 -11.52 6.84 -5.51
CA GLN A 270 -10.52 6.01 -6.19
C GLN A 270 -9.41 5.59 -5.21
N ILE A 271 -8.84 6.54 -4.47
CA ILE A 271 -7.82 6.27 -3.44
C ILE A 271 -8.33 5.23 -2.44
N PHE A 272 -9.56 5.39 -1.94
CA PHE A 272 -10.15 4.45 -0.98
C PHE A 272 -10.26 3.05 -1.57
N LYS A 273 -10.86 2.91 -2.77
CA LYS A 273 -11.06 1.61 -3.42
C LYS A 273 -9.76 0.88 -3.72
N GLU A 274 -8.73 1.60 -4.12
CA GLU A 274 -7.39 1.04 -4.39
C GLU A 274 -6.66 0.60 -3.12
N ASN A 275 -7.07 1.11 -1.96
CA ASN A 275 -6.37 0.92 -0.70
C ASN A 275 -7.15 0.11 0.33
N ALA A 276 -8.44 -0.13 0.15
CA ALA A 276 -9.24 -0.94 1.07
C ALA A 276 -8.65 -2.34 1.26
N ASP A 277 -8.43 -2.73 2.51
CA ASP A 277 -7.76 -3.98 2.90
C ASP A 277 -8.68 -4.96 3.63
N LYS A 278 -9.87 -4.53 4.02
CA LYS A 278 -10.90 -5.38 4.64
C LYS A 278 -12.17 -5.40 3.81
N PHE A 279 -12.85 -6.54 3.85
CA PHE A 279 -14.15 -6.73 3.24
C PHE A 279 -15.08 -7.32 4.32
N ILE A 280 -16.06 -6.53 4.76
CA ILE A 280 -16.99 -6.86 5.85
C ILE A 280 -18.39 -6.53 5.35
N ASP A 281 -19.32 -7.49 5.46
CA ASP A 281 -20.73 -7.31 5.08
C ASP A 281 -20.94 -6.72 3.67
N ASP A 282 -20.19 -7.23 2.69
CA ASP A 282 -20.17 -6.77 1.29
C ASP A 282 -19.65 -5.34 1.05
N GLU A 283 -19.03 -4.72 2.07
CA GLU A 283 -18.43 -3.39 1.99
C GLU A 283 -16.90 -3.42 2.10
N GLN A 284 -16.25 -2.61 1.26
CA GLN A 284 -14.82 -2.35 1.32
C GLN A 284 -14.49 -1.39 2.46
N ASN A 285 -13.49 -1.74 3.26
CA ASN A 285 -13.14 -1.07 4.50
C ASN A 285 -11.63 -0.89 4.64
N LEU A 286 -11.22 0.21 5.28
CA LEU A 286 -9.84 0.46 5.67
C LEU A 286 -9.62 0.04 7.13
N SER A 287 -8.61 -0.79 7.38
CA SER A 287 -8.06 -0.96 8.72
C SER A 287 -7.28 0.29 9.16
N PHE A 288 -7.06 0.45 10.46
CA PHE A 288 -6.26 1.57 10.98
C PHE A 288 -4.85 1.64 10.37
N ASP A 289 -4.19 0.49 10.19
CA ASP A 289 -2.85 0.44 9.60
C ASP A 289 -2.85 0.97 8.17
N LYS A 290 -3.87 0.60 7.39
CA LYS A 290 -3.98 1.01 6.00
C LYS A 290 -4.44 2.46 5.88
N PHE A 291 -5.38 2.90 6.72
CA PHE A 291 -5.78 4.29 6.85
C PHE A 291 -4.60 5.21 7.20
N ALA A 292 -3.70 4.78 8.10
CA ALA A 292 -2.49 5.50 8.43
C ALA A 292 -1.51 5.59 7.25
N SER A 293 -1.35 4.51 6.48
CA SER A 293 -0.53 4.53 5.25
C SER A 293 -1.09 5.51 4.22
N VAL A 294 -2.40 5.44 3.95
CA VAL A 294 -3.08 6.35 3.00
C VAL A 294 -2.92 7.81 3.45
N SER A 295 -3.10 8.07 4.75
CA SER A 295 -2.92 9.41 5.31
C SER A 295 -1.50 9.95 5.10
N VAL A 296 -0.47 9.11 5.18
CA VAL A 296 0.92 9.52 4.87
C VAL A 296 1.13 9.70 3.37
N ASP A 297 0.65 8.77 2.56
CA ASP A 297 0.93 8.75 1.12
C ASP A 297 0.29 9.93 0.39
N PHE A 298 -0.89 10.36 0.86
CA PHE A 298 -1.68 11.47 0.31
C PHE A 298 -1.68 12.73 1.18
N ASN A 299 -0.88 12.75 2.25
CA ASN A 299 -0.76 13.88 3.19
C ASN A 299 -2.12 14.35 3.76
N LEU A 300 -2.91 13.41 4.25
CA LEU A 300 -4.23 13.67 4.84
C LEU A 300 -4.14 13.68 6.38
N PHE A 301 -5.02 14.47 6.99
CA PHE A 301 -5.28 14.48 8.44
C PHE A 301 -4.04 14.78 9.29
N SER A 302 -3.21 15.73 8.85
CA SER A 302 -2.12 16.23 9.68
C SER A 302 -2.64 16.75 11.04
N ASP A 303 -1.82 16.68 12.09
CA ASP A 303 -2.24 17.15 13.42
C ASP A 303 -2.69 18.62 13.39
N ASP A 304 -2.04 19.44 12.55
CA ASP A 304 -2.34 20.84 12.32
C ASP A 304 -3.69 21.06 11.63
N GLN A 305 -4.03 20.27 10.59
CA GLN A 305 -5.35 20.35 9.95
C GLN A 305 -6.46 19.92 10.92
N GLN A 306 -6.23 18.86 11.70
CA GLN A 306 -7.17 18.46 12.75
C GLN A 306 -7.34 19.56 13.80
N ASN A 307 -6.24 20.20 14.26
CA ASN A 307 -6.27 21.31 15.22
C ASN A 307 -6.99 22.54 14.64
N LYS A 308 -6.74 22.89 13.38
CA LYS A 308 -7.45 23.95 12.65
C LYS A 308 -8.94 23.65 12.55
N PHE A 309 -9.31 22.40 12.23
CA PHE A 309 -10.70 21.97 12.14
C PHE A 309 -11.43 22.15 13.48
N ILE A 310 -10.87 21.67 14.59
CA ILE A 310 -11.45 21.85 15.94
C ILE A 310 -11.17 23.24 16.55
N ALA A 311 -10.50 24.13 15.81
CA ALA A 311 -10.12 25.49 16.20
C ALA A 311 -9.33 25.57 17.51
N ILE A 312 -8.31 24.73 17.66
CA ILE A 312 -7.40 24.67 18.82
C ILE A 312 -6.01 25.12 18.39
N LYS A 313 -5.38 25.97 19.21
CA LYS A 313 -3.99 26.42 19.00
C LYS A 313 -3.00 25.73 19.92
N HIS A 314 -3.45 25.35 21.13
CA HIS A 314 -2.61 24.72 22.14
C HIS A 314 -3.27 23.49 22.73
N LYS A 315 -2.48 22.44 23.01
CA LYS A 315 -2.99 21.18 23.61
C LYS A 315 -3.76 21.38 24.91
N GLN A 316 -3.47 22.44 25.66
CA GLN A 316 -4.17 22.77 26.91
C GLN A 316 -5.64 23.18 26.68
N GLU A 317 -5.97 23.70 25.49
CA GLU A 317 -7.34 24.10 25.12
C GLU A 317 -8.25 22.89 24.86
N LEU A 318 -7.70 21.70 24.61
CA LEU A 318 -8.49 20.47 24.39
C LEU A 318 -9.40 20.17 25.59
N ASN A 319 -8.85 20.24 26.80
CA ASN A 319 -9.62 19.95 28.01
C ASN A 319 -10.71 21.01 28.23
N ILE A 320 -10.37 22.29 28.03
CA ILE A 320 -11.32 23.40 28.18
C ILE A 320 -12.51 23.22 27.22
N LYS A 321 -12.24 22.97 25.94
CA LYS A 321 -13.31 22.75 24.95
C LYS A 321 -14.14 21.50 25.23
N PHE A 322 -13.51 20.46 25.79
CA PHE A 322 -14.23 19.24 26.13
C PHE A 322 -15.14 19.43 27.36
N ASP A 323 -14.69 20.20 28.35
CA ASP A 323 -15.49 20.57 29.51
C ASP A 323 -16.67 21.46 29.07
N GLU A 324 -16.43 22.46 28.21
CA GLU A 324 -17.50 23.27 27.58
C GLU A 324 -18.49 22.42 26.78
N LEU A 325 -17.99 21.42 26.04
CA LEU A 325 -18.86 20.49 25.32
C LEU A 325 -19.73 19.70 26.30
N LYS A 326 -19.16 19.15 27.38
CA LYS A 326 -19.91 18.37 28.39
C LYS A 326 -21.02 19.19 29.03
N GLU A 327 -20.75 20.45 29.37
CA GLU A 327 -21.75 21.34 29.96
C GLU A 327 -22.92 21.61 29.01
N ASN A 328 -22.62 21.76 27.71
CA ASN A 328 -23.62 22.11 26.69
C ASN A 328 -24.16 20.91 25.88
N TRP A 329 -23.69 19.69 26.16
CA TRP A 329 -23.94 18.52 25.33
C TRP A 329 -25.42 18.16 25.24
N SER A 330 -26.15 18.27 26.35
CA SER A 330 -27.60 17.98 26.39
C SER A 330 -28.38 18.79 25.37
N SER A 331 -28.18 20.10 25.33
CA SER A 331 -28.80 21.01 24.37
C SER A 331 -28.34 20.72 22.93
N LYS A 332 -27.03 20.51 22.73
CA LYS A 332 -26.48 20.22 21.38
C LYS A 332 -26.99 18.91 20.80
N LYS A 333 -27.09 17.87 21.62
CA LYS A 333 -27.61 16.56 21.23
C LYS A 333 -29.05 16.68 20.74
N GLU A 334 -29.87 17.47 21.42
CA GLU A 334 -31.27 17.69 21.04
C GLU A 334 -31.37 18.45 19.70
N GLU A 335 -30.53 19.46 19.49
CA GLU A 335 -30.45 20.19 18.22
C GLU A 335 -30.06 19.27 17.05
N ILE A 336 -28.99 18.48 17.22
CA ILE A 336 -28.53 17.53 16.20
C ILE A 336 -29.61 16.47 15.92
N PHE A 337 -30.27 15.96 16.96
CA PHE A 337 -31.35 14.98 16.81
C PHE A 337 -32.53 15.53 16.00
N LEU A 338 -32.94 16.77 16.26
CA LEU A 338 -34.02 17.44 15.50
C LEU A 338 -33.63 17.65 14.03
N ASN A 339 -32.37 18.03 13.77
CA ASN A 339 -31.87 18.19 12.41
C ASN A 339 -31.88 16.87 11.65
N ILE A 340 -31.36 15.79 12.24
CA ILE A 340 -31.37 14.42 11.68
C ILE A 340 -32.80 13.98 11.33
N GLN A 341 -33.76 14.17 12.24
CA GLN A 341 -35.17 13.79 12.00
C GLN A 341 -35.82 14.58 10.86
N SER A 342 -35.36 15.81 10.60
CA SER A 342 -35.97 16.68 9.60
C SER A 342 -35.45 16.51 8.18
N LEU A 343 -34.27 15.90 8.01
CA LEU A 343 -33.52 15.91 6.75
C LEU A 343 -33.31 14.53 6.11
N LEU A 344 -33.56 13.43 6.84
CA LEU A 344 -33.15 12.09 6.43
C LEU A 344 -34.32 11.09 6.36
N ASP A 345 -34.12 10.02 5.59
CA ASP A 345 -35.06 8.90 5.46
C ASP A 345 -35.01 7.99 6.71
N GLU A 346 -36.06 7.18 6.94
CA GLU A 346 -36.21 6.36 8.16
C GLU A 346 -35.00 5.45 8.47
N ASP A 347 -34.39 4.84 7.44
CA ASP A 347 -33.24 3.95 7.60
C ASP A 347 -31.96 4.71 8.02
N ASP A 348 -31.75 5.93 7.49
CA ASP A 348 -30.59 6.78 7.83
C ASP A 348 -30.77 7.41 9.22
N ILE A 349 -31.99 7.78 9.58
CA ILE A 349 -32.33 8.27 10.93
C ILE A 349 -31.92 7.24 11.98
N GLN A 350 -32.15 5.95 11.75
CA GLN A 350 -31.78 4.91 12.70
C GLN A 350 -30.26 4.82 12.90
N LYS A 351 -29.48 4.81 11.80
CA LYS A 351 -28.01 4.77 11.86
C LYS A 351 -27.43 5.99 12.59
N TRP A 352 -27.89 7.19 12.27
CA TRP A 352 -27.40 8.41 12.92
C TRP A 352 -27.82 8.50 14.39
N ASN A 353 -28.97 7.95 14.76
CA ASN A 353 -29.37 7.85 16.17
C ASN A 353 -28.48 6.88 16.95
N GLU A 354 -28.08 5.75 16.36
CA GLU A 354 -27.13 4.82 16.97
C GLU A 354 -25.78 5.51 17.20
N ILE A 355 -25.26 6.25 16.21
CA ILE A 355 -24.05 7.08 16.34
C ILE A 355 -24.20 8.12 17.47
N LEU A 356 -25.31 8.85 17.50
CA LEU A 356 -25.59 9.86 18.52
C LEU A 356 -25.62 9.25 19.93
N MET A 357 -26.20 8.05 20.09
CA MET A 357 -26.22 7.32 21.36
C MET A 357 -24.81 6.85 21.78
N ILE A 358 -24.00 6.38 20.84
CA ILE A 358 -22.62 5.98 21.11
C ILE A 358 -21.80 7.17 21.59
N LEU A 359 -21.92 8.32 20.91
CA LEU A 359 -21.23 9.55 21.31
C LEU A 359 -21.69 10.06 22.67
N ASP A 360 -22.99 10.01 22.94
CA ASP A 360 -23.55 10.39 24.25
C ASP A 360 -22.97 9.53 25.37
N LYS A 361 -22.90 8.22 25.17
CA LYS A 361 -22.27 7.28 26.10
C LYS A 361 -20.78 7.58 26.28
N ARG A 362 -20.07 7.90 25.19
CA ARG A 362 -18.64 8.24 25.23
C ARG A 362 -18.44 9.53 26.04
N ILE A 363 -19.07 10.65 25.64
CA ILE A 363 -18.95 11.96 26.29
C ILE A 363 -19.34 11.90 27.78
N SER A 364 -20.39 11.15 28.12
CA SER A 364 -20.86 11.00 29.51
C SER A 364 -20.03 10.05 30.38
N SER A 365 -19.09 9.31 29.80
CA SER A 365 -18.29 8.35 30.57
C SER A 365 -17.29 9.05 31.50
N LYS A 366 -16.97 8.38 32.62
CA LYS A 366 -15.96 8.81 33.59
C LYS A 366 -14.55 8.29 33.29
N GLU A 367 -14.39 7.47 32.25
CA GLU A 367 -13.09 6.90 31.87
C GLU A 367 -12.22 7.94 31.16
N LYS A 368 -10.89 7.78 31.23
CA LYS A 368 -9.95 8.58 30.44
C LYS A 368 -10.15 8.26 28.96
N GLN A 369 -10.95 9.07 28.29
CA GLN A 369 -11.16 8.96 26.86
C GLN A 369 -10.18 9.83 26.08
N ALA A 370 -9.95 9.44 24.83
CA ALA A 370 -9.26 10.28 23.86
C ALA A 370 -10.19 11.47 23.49
N ILE A 371 -9.87 12.64 24.03
CA ILE A 371 -10.70 13.86 23.92
C ILE A 371 -10.76 14.37 22.48
N LYS A 372 -9.63 14.38 21.79
CA LYS A 372 -9.51 14.96 20.44
C LYS A 372 -10.43 14.27 19.42
N PRO A 373 -10.50 12.92 19.32
CA PRO A 373 -11.44 12.25 18.43
C PRO A 373 -12.91 12.65 18.68
N LEU A 374 -13.32 12.75 19.95
CA LEU A 374 -14.70 13.13 20.29
C LEU A 374 -15.04 14.55 19.84
N LEU A 375 -14.12 15.49 20.03
CA LEU A 375 -14.31 16.86 19.55
C LEU A 375 -14.41 16.92 18.02
N ILE A 376 -13.64 16.09 17.30
CA ILE A 376 -13.73 15.98 15.84
C ILE A 376 -15.09 15.39 15.43
N ALA A 377 -15.48 14.26 16.01
CA ALA A 377 -16.73 13.56 15.70
C ALA A 377 -17.97 14.44 15.93
N VAL A 378 -18.04 15.13 17.08
CA VAL A 378 -19.15 16.05 17.36
C VAL A 378 -19.18 17.21 16.37
N LYS A 379 -18.02 17.77 16.02
CA LYS A 379 -17.96 18.89 15.08
C LYS A 379 -18.31 18.48 13.64
N ILE A 380 -18.09 17.22 13.27
CA ILE A 380 -18.56 16.66 12.00
C ILE A 380 -20.09 16.57 12.02
N LEU A 381 -20.67 16.04 13.10
CA LEU A 381 -22.13 15.96 13.27
C LEU A 381 -22.83 17.32 13.30
N GLU A 382 -22.18 18.35 13.83
CA GLU A 382 -22.72 19.72 13.80
C GLU A 382 -22.76 20.31 12.38
N LYS A 383 -22.00 19.75 11.44
CA LYS A 383 -21.81 20.29 10.09
C LYS A 383 -22.50 19.49 8.98
N GLU A 384 -22.87 18.24 9.25
CA GLU A 384 -23.84 17.50 8.42
C GLU A 384 -25.26 17.85 8.87
#